data_AF-A0A955H965-F1
#
_entry.id   AF-A0A955H965-F1
#
_cell.length_a   1.000
_cell.length_b   1.000
_cell.length_c   1.000
_cell.angle_alpha   90.00
_cell.angle_beta   90.00
_cell.angle_gamma   90.00
#
_symmetry.space_group_name_H-M   'P 1'
#
loop_
_entity.id
_entity.type
_entity.pdbx_description
1 polymer ?
#
loop_
_entity_poly.entity_id
_entity_poly.type
_entity_poly.pdbx_seq_one_letter_code
_entity_poly.pdbx_strand_id
1 'polypeptide(L)'
;MKVNVLEKLLSTKPKVGEVIFIAVDGHGGSGKSTLAELLSKKLNAEIIHTDDFAGWDNPLNWYPNVIKEIFEPISNGTKTLSYQPASWWENHHPEPVTNQPVTDIMILEGVSSSRREFRDRISFSIFVDTPKEICLHRGIERDTGTGKSKEELTKM
;
A
#
# COMPACT_ATOMS: atom_id res chain seq x y z
N MET A 1 16.56 19.34 -11.88
CA MET A 1 17.44 18.18 -11.60
C MET A 1 16.70 16.93 -12.07
N LYS A 2 17.21 16.19 -13.08
CA LYS A 2 16.59 14.92 -13.48
C LYS A 2 17.08 13.86 -12.50
N VAL A 3 16.21 13.34 -11.64
CA VAL A 3 16.54 12.20 -10.77
C VAL A 3 16.45 10.95 -11.63
N ASN A 4 17.54 10.19 -11.74
CA ASN A 4 17.48 8.85 -12.31
C ASN A 4 16.88 7.90 -11.27
N VAL A 5 15.59 7.63 -11.38
CA VAL A 5 14.84 6.78 -10.45
C VAL A 5 15.44 5.39 -10.36
N LEU A 6 15.96 4.85 -11.47
CA LEU A 6 16.59 3.53 -11.51
C LEU A 6 17.87 3.49 -10.70
N GLU A 7 18.77 4.46 -10.86
CA GLU A 7 19.99 4.54 -10.04
C GLU A 7 19.66 4.63 -8.54
N LYS A 8 18.65 5.44 -8.20
CA LYS A 8 18.26 5.59 -6.80
C LYS A 8 17.70 4.29 -6.24
N LEU A 9 16.82 3.61 -6.98
CA LEU A 9 16.33 2.27 -6.63
C LEU A 9 17.47 1.26 -6.46
N LEU A 10 18.41 1.21 -7.40
CA LEU A 10 19.57 0.30 -7.36
C LEU A 10 20.51 0.57 -6.18
N SER A 11 20.63 1.81 -5.73
CA SER A 11 21.42 2.18 -4.55
C SER A 11 20.71 1.95 -3.21
N THR A 12 19.44 1.53 -3.26
CA THR A 12 18.60 1.43 -2.07
C THR A 12 19.00 0.22 -1.24
N LYS A 13 19.10 0.40 0.09
CA LYS A 13 19.42 -0.68 1.03
C LYS A 13 18.15 -1.26 1.67
N PRO A 14 18.15 -2.57 2.00
CA PRO A 14 17.09 -3.15 2.79
C PRO A 14 17.05 -2.52 4.18
N LYS A 15 15.84 -2.42 4.75
CA LYS A 15 15.59 -1.87 6.08
C LYS A 15 14.78 -2.80 6.98
N VAL A 16 14.28 -3.91 6.42
CA VAL A 16 13.46 -4.91 7.11
C VAL A 16 14.07 -6.27 6.80
N GLY A 17 14.98 -6.74 7.66
CA GLY A 17 15.86 -7.87 7.33
C GLY A 17 16.64 -7.60 6.04
N GLU A 18 16.60 -8.54 5.10
CA GLU A 18 17.22 -8.43 3.78
C GLU A 18 16.27 -7.85 2.70
N VAL A 19 15.07 -7.40 3.08
CA VAL A 19 14.04 -6.93 2.14
C VAL A 19 14.09 -5.41 1.93
N ILE A 20 14.00 -5.02 0.66
CA ILE A 20 13.83 -3.62 0.22
C ILE A 20 12.33 -3.31 0.13
N PHE A 21 11.85 -2.39 0.96
CA PHE A 21 10.47 -1.92 0.87
C PHE A 21 10.34 -0.64 0.04
N ILE A 22 9.50 -0.70 -1.00
CA ILE A 22 9.10 0.46 -1.79
C ILE A 22 7.70 0.88 -1.39
N ALA A 23 7.53 2.10 -0.89
CA ALA A 23 6.21 2.67 -0.68
C ALA A 23 5.71 3.31 -1.99
N VAL A 24 4.49 2.97 -2.41
CA VAL A 24 3.78 3.66 -3.50
C VAL A 24 2.53 4.32 -2.90
N ASP A 25 2.63 5.63 -2.69
CA ASP A 25 1.64 6.45 -1.98
C ASP A 25 0.94 7.40 -2.95
N GLY A 26 -0.20 7.95 -2.54
CA GLY A 26 -0.99 8.89 -3.30
C GLY A 26 -2.45 8.89 -2.83
N HIS A 27 -3.21 9.90 -3.25
CA HIS A 27 -4.65 9.98 -2.95
C HIS A 27 -5.43 8.81 -3.56
N GLY A 28 -6.62 8.52 -3.02
CA GLY A 28 -7.59 7.63 -3.69
C GLY A 28 -7.85 8.10 -5.12
N GLY A 29 -7.87 7.20 -6.11
CA GLY A 29 -8.03 7.58 -7.53
C GLY A 29 -6.79 8.17 -8.22
N SER A 30 -5.65 8.31 -7.52
CA SER A 30 -4.42 8.86 -8.10
C SER A 30 -3.77 8.00 -9.18
N GLY A 31 -4.03 6.68 -9.19
CA GLY A 31 -3.36 5.70 -10.05
C GLY A 31 -2.23 4.92 -9.37
N LYS A 32 -2.05 5.07 -8.05
CA LYS A 32 -1.01 4.38 -7.26
C LYS A 32 -1.04 2.85 -7.39
N SER A 33 -2.22 2.22 -7.37
CA SER A 33 -2.33 0.76 -7.50
C SER A 33 -1.91 0.29 -8.90
N THR A 34 -2.27 1.02 -9.96
CA THR A 34 -1.79 0.74 -11.32
C THR A 34 -0.27 0.84 -11.42
N LEU A 35 0.34 1.84 -10.78
CA LEU A 35 1.79 1.96 -10.74
C LEU A 35 2.44 0.82 -9.94
N ALA A 36 1.88 0.46 -8.79
CA ALA A 36 2.36 -0.62 -7.94
C ALA A 36 2.34 -1.96 -8.68
N GLU A 37 1.27 -2.28 -9.41
CA GLU A 37 1.17 -3.50 -10.24
C GLU A 37 2.22 -3.53 -11.36
N LEU A 38 2.46 -2.40 -12.03
CA LEU A 38 3.49 -2.29 -13.06
C LEU A 38 4.89 -2.48 -12.48
N LEU A 39 5.15 -1.93 -11.30
CA LEU A 39 6.41 -2.11 -10.59
C LEU A 39 6.60 -3.55 -10.10
N SER A 40 5.56 -4.15 -9.52
CA SER A 40 5.55 -5.54 -9.04
C SER A 40 5.98 -6.49 -10.15
N LYS A 41 5.37 -6.41 -11.34
CA LYS A 41 5.72 -7.24 -12.50
C LYS A 41 7.15 -7.02 -12.97
N LYS A 42 7.62 -5.77 -12.97
CA LYS A 42 8.99 -5.44 -13.43
C LYS A 42 10.07 -5.84 -12.45
N LEU A 43 9.77 -5.82 -11.16
CA LEU A 43 10.72 -6.07 -10.08
C LEU A 43 10.58 -7.47 -9.46
N ASN A 44 9.61 -8.26 -9.92
CA ASN A 44 9.23 -9.54 -9.32
C ASN A 44 8.98 -9.40 -7.81
N ALA A 45 8.16 -8.40 -7.46
CA ALA A 45 7.90 -7.99 -6.09
C ALA A 45 6.45 -8.26 -5.69
N GLU A 46 6.26 -8.78 -4.48
CA GLU A 46 4.94 -8.91 -3.86
C GLU A 46 4.41 -7.55 -3.37
N ILE A 47 3.09 -7.41 -3.36
CA ILE A 47 2.38 -6.19 -2.97
C ILE A 47 1.65 -6.43 -1.65
N ILE A 48 1.77 -5.46 -0.73
CA ILE A 48 1.01 -5.37 0.51
C ILE A 48 0.11 -4.13 0.42
N HIS A 49 -1.19 -4.35 0.52
CA HIS A 49 -2.20 -3.31 0.45
C HIS A 49 -2.42 -2.69 1.83
N THR A 50 -2.28 -1.36 1.99
CA THR A 50 -2.63 -0.74 3.30
C THR A 50 -4.11 -0.90 3.64
N ASP A 51 -4.94 -1.07 2.62
CA ASP A 51 -6.38 -1.27 2.76
C ASP A 51 -6.71 -2.63 3.41
N ASP A 52 -5.75 -3.56 3.50
CA ASP A 52 -5.88 -4.78 4.29
C ASP A 52 -5.78 -4.51 5.80
N PHE A 53 -5.32 -3.35 6.24
CA PHE A 53 -5.12 -3.03 7.66
C PHE A 53 -6.04 -1.88 8.11
N ALA A 54 -6.42 -1.02 7.18
CA ALA A 54 -7.36 0.07 7.40
C ALA A 54 -8.81 -0.42 7.30
N GLY A 55 -9.69 0.23 8.04
CA GLY A 55 -11.14 -0.01 8.00
C GLY A 55 -11.90 1.23 8.47
N TRP A 56 -13.23 1.23 8.36
CA TRP A 56 -14.04 2.37 8.83
C TRP A 56 -13.97 2.59 10.34
N ASP A 57 -13.73 1.52 11.11
CA ASP A 57 -13.53 1.52 12.55
C ASP A 57 -12.11 1.98 12.96
N ASN A 58 -11.13 1.77 12.09
CA ASN A 58 -9.74 2.17 12.31
C ASN A 58 -9.10 2.87 11.08
N PRO A 59 -9.58 4.07 10.70
CA PRO A 59 -9.15 4.72 9.46
C PRO A 59 -7.72 5.31 9.52
N LEU A 60 -7.19 5.58 10.71
CA LEU A 60 -5.92 6.30 10.89
C LEU A 60 -4.84 5.50 11.67
N ASN A 61 -5.25 4.66 12.62
CA ASN A 61 -4.37 3.95 13.55
C ASN A 61 -4.16 2.48 13.16
N TRP A 62 -4.25 2.16 11.86
CA TRP A 62 -4.03 0.81 11.33
C TRP A 62 -2.55 0.43 11.22
N TYR A 63 -1.64 1.41 11.18
CA TYR A 63 -0.20 1.18 10.97
C TYR A 63 0.49 0.24 11.97
N PRO A 64 0.08 0.11 13.25
CA PRO A 64 0.69 -0.86 14.15
C PRO A 64 0.49 -2.30 13.65
N ASN A 65 -0.61 -2.59 12.95
CA ASN A 65 -0.86 -3.91 12.38
C ASN A 65 0.12 -4.21 11.24
N VAL A 66 0.43 -3.24 10.37
CA VAL A 66 1.48 -3.42 9.34
C VAL A 66 2.84 -3.70 9.99
N ILE A 67 3.18 -2.99 11.08
CA ILE A 67 4.44 -3.25 11.79
C ILE A 67 4.46 -4.68 12.33
N LYS A 68 3.41 -5.08 13.05
CA LYS A 68 3.31 -6.37 13.72
C LYS A 68 3.19 -7.55 12.76
N GLU A 69 2.43 -7.42 11.68
CA GLU A 69 2.06 -8.53 10.81
C GLU A 69 2.94 -8.64 9.57
N ILE A 70 3.63 -7.56 9.18
CA ILE A 70 4.46 -7.52 7.97
C ILE A 70 5.93 -7.27 8.33
N PHE A 71 6.23 -6.12 8.93
CA PHE A 71 7.63 -5.73 9.12
C PHE A 71 8.37 -6.56 10.16
N GLU A 72 7.74 -6.86 11.30
CA GLU A 72 8.35 -7.67 12.36
C GLU A 72 8.63 -9.12 11.90
N PRO A 73 7.68 -9.85 11.28
CA PRO A 73 7.94 -11.21 10.79
C PRO A 73 9.06 -11.26 9.75
N ILE A 74 9.08 -10.32 8.80
CA ILE A 74 10.15 -10.26 7.79
C ILE A 74 11.50 -9.97 8.45
N SER A 75 11.54 -9.04 9.42
CA SER A 75 12.77 -8.74 10.18
C SER A 75 13.29 -9.96 10.94
N ASN A 76 12.39 -10.85 11.36
CA ASN A 76 12.71 -12.11 12.03
C ASN A 76 13.03 -13.27 11.06
N GLY A 77 13.10 -13.01 9.75
CA GLY A 77 13.57 -13.97 8.75
C GLY A 77 12.48 -14.86 8.14
N THR A 78 11.20 -14.56 8.39
CA THR A 78 10.07 -15.28 7.80
C THR A 78 10.11 -15.19 6.26
N LYS A 79 9.71 -16.29 5.59
CA LYS A 79 9.69 -16.40 4.12
C LYS A 79 8.30 -16.30 3.49
N THR A 80 7.25 -16.40 4.30
CA THR A 80 5.87 -16.23 3.86
C THR A 80 5.04 -15.50 4.89
N LEU A 81 4.12 -14.64 4.46
CA LEU A 81 3.20 -13.90 5.30
C LEU A 81 1.82 -14.55 5.26
N SER A 82 1.15 -14.55 6.41
CA SER A 82 -0.26 -14.91 6.53
C SER A 82 -0.90 -13.96 7.53
N TYR A 83 -1.96 -13.27 7.11
CA TYR A 83 -2.65 -12.28 7.92
C TYR A 83 -4.13 -12.18 7.49
N GLN A 84 -4.95 -11.58 8.34
CA GLN A 84 -6.37 -11.40 8.10
C GLN A 84 -6.64 -9.95 7.68
N PRO A 85 -7.05 -9.69 6.43
CA PRO A 85 -7.43 -8.33 6.04
C PRO A 85 -8.60 -7.79 6.85
N ALA A 86 -8.60 -6.48 7.08
CA ALA A 86 -9.59 -5.76 7.83
C ALA A 86 -10.94 -5.71 7.09
N SER A 87 -12.02 -5.78 7.86
CA SER A 87 -13.35 -5.54 7.35
C SER A 87 -13.56 -4.05 7.14
N TRP A 88 -14.13 -3.67 6.00
CA TRP A 88 -14.44 -2.27 5.71
C TRP A 88 -15.86 -1.95 6.14
N TRP A 89 -16.85 -2.78 5.80
CA TRP A 89 -18.26 -2.63 6.21
C TRP A 89 -18.77 -3.92 6.86
N GLU A 90 -19.91 -3.88 7.56
CA GLU A 90 -20.42 -4.97 8.42
C GLU A 90 -20.43 -6.37 7.76
N ASN A 91 -20.71 -6.43 6.45
CA ASN A 91 -20.76 -7.68 5.68
C ASN A 91 -19.53 -7.89 4.76
N HIS A 92 -18.43 -7.14 4.97
CA HIS A 92 -17.16 -7.36 4.28
C HIS A 92 -16.34 -8.39 5.07
N HIS A 93 -16.30 -9.62 4.56
CA HIS A 93 -15.48 -10.69 5.13
C HIS A 93 -14.40 -11.06 4.13
N PRO A 94 -13.27 -10.33 4.09
CA PRO A 94 -12.19 -10.65 3.19
C PRO A 94 -11.56 -12.00 3.58
N GLU A 95 -11.22 -12.79 2.57
CA GLU A 95 -10.51 -14.05 2.78
C GLU A 95 -9.12 -13.78 3.38
N PRO A 96 -8.61 -14.67 4.26
CA PRO A 96 -7.27 -14.53 4.80
C PRO A 96 -6.21 -14.59 3.68
N VAL A 97 -5.21 -13.73 3.78
CA VAL A 97 -3.98 -13.88 3.01
C VAL A 97 -3.20 -15.04 3.61
N THR A 98 -2.85 -16.03 2.79
CA THR A 98 -2.15 -17.23 3.24
C THR A 98 -0.91 -17.50 2.41
N ASN A 99 0.21 -17.71 3.09
CA ASN A 99 1.49 -18.08 2.49
C ASN A 99 1.96 -17.13 1.37
N GLN A 100 1.66 -15.83 1.46
CA GLN A 100 2.18 -14.86 0.50
C GLN A 100 3.71 -14.82 0.60
N PRO A 101 4.46 -15.01 -0.50
CA PRO A 101 5.91 -15.07 -0.43
C PRO A 101 6.53 -13.73 -0.01
N VAL A 102 7.64 -13.79 0.73
CA VAL A 102 8.48 -12.63 1.00
C VAL A 102 9.55 -12.57 -0.08
N THR A 103 9.41 -11.61 -0.99
CA THR A 103 10.37 -11.34 -2.08
C THR A 103 11.47 -10.38 -1.62
N ASP A 104 12.60 -10.34 -2.34
CA ASP A 104 13.73 -9.45 -2.02
C ASP A 104 13.34 -7.96 -2.08
N ILE A 105 12.35 -7.64 -2.92
CA ILE A 105 11.70 -6.34 -2.98
C ILE A 105 10.23 -6.56 -2.67
N MET A 106 9.67 -5.78 -1.75
CA MET A 106 8.23 -5.75 -1.48
C MET A 106 7.70 -4.33 -1.66
N ILE A 107 6.46 -4.23 -2.13
CA ILE A 107 5.77 -2.95 -2.35
C ILE A 107 4.70 -2.79 -1.28
N LEU A 108 4.75 -1.71 -0.51
CA LEU A 108 3.64 -1.29 0.33
C LEU A 108 2.89 -0.20 -0.43
N GLU A 109 1.67 -0.47 -0.87
CA GLU A 109 0.89 0.52 -1.61
C GLU A 109 -0.43 0.85 -0.92
N GLY A 110 -0.85 2.11 -1.07
CA GLY A 110 -1.98 2.59 -0.29
C GLY A 110 -1.85 4.03 0.13
N VAL A 111 -2.95 4.59 0.64
CA VAL A 111 -2.95 5.95 1.18
C VAL A 111 -2.15 5.94 2.47
N SER A 112 -1.17 6.83 2.60
CA SER A 112 -0.26 6.89 3.76
C SER A 112 0.71 5.71 3.87
N SER A 113 1.00 5.00 2.77
CA SER A 113 2.07 3.99 2.72
C SER A 113 3.46 4.58 2.96
N SER A 114 3.65 5.89 2.79
CA SER A 114 4.88 6.62 3.10
C SER A 114 4.89 7.33 4.46
N ARG A 115 3.95 6.99 5.36
CA ARG A 115 3.79 7.65 6.67
C ARG A 115 5.06 7.62 7.52
N ARG A 116 5.16 8.60 8.42
CA ARG A 116 6.34 8.84 9.27
C ARG A 116 6.72 7.61 10.09
N GLU A 117 5.74 6.87 10.59
CA GLU A 117 5.93 5.68 11.43
C GLU A 117 6.67 4.55 10.69
N PHE A 118 6.73 4.59 9.36
CA PHE A 118 7.43 3.59 8.54
C PHE A 118 8.79 4.09 8.01
N ARG A 119 9.26 5.29 8.39
CA ARG A 119 10.46 5.92 7.80
C ARG A 119 11.73 5.08 7.92
N ASP A 120 11.87 4.36 9.02
CA ASP A 120 12.98 3.44 9.31
C ASP A 120 12.80 2.06 8.66
N ARG A 121 11.69 1.80 7.98
CA ARG A 121 11.35 0.52 7.32
C ARG A 121 11.17 0.65 5.81
N ILE A 122 10.76 1.83 5.32
CA ILE A 122 10.64 2.12 3.88
C ILE A 122 11.99 2.50 3.30
N SER A 123 12.45 1.70 2.35
CA SER A 123 13.73 1.87 1.67
C SER A 123 13.66 2.96 0.60
N PHE A 124 12.56 3.01 -0.17
CA PHE A 124 12.29 4.02 -1.19
C PHE A 124 10.80 4.39 -1.22
N SER A 125 10.46 5.64 -1.57
CA SER A 125 9.06 6.07 -1.63
C SER A 125 8.77 6.83 -2.92
N ILE A 126 7.62 6.52 -3.51
CA ILE A 126 7.06 7.15 -4.70
C ILE A 126 5.70 7.73 -4.30
N PHE A 127 5.49 9.01 -4.55
CA PHE A 127 4.20 9.67 -4.37
C PHE A 127 3.58 9.97 -5.74
N VAL A 128 2.41 9.41 -6.01
CA VAL A 128 1.65 9.63 -7.24
C VAL A 128 0.81 10.89 -7.07
N ASP A 129 1.38 12.00 -7.53
CA ASP A 129 0.77 13.34 -7.45
C ASP A 129 -0.16 13.58 -8.64
N THR A 130 -1.41 13.17 -8.48
CA THR A 130 -2.49 13.43 -9.45
C THR A 130 -3.39 14.54 -8.87
N PRO A 131 -3.81 15.55 -9.66
CA PRO A 131 -4.72 16.60 -9.20
C PRO A 131 -5.95 16.03 -8.47
N LYS A 132 -6.34 16.67 -7.36
CA LYS A 132 -7.40 16.16 -6.47
C LYS A 132 -8.72 16.01 -7.20
N GLU A 133 -9.05 16.92 -8.10
CA GLU A 133 -10.27 16.91 -8.89
C GLU A 133 -10.34 15.67 -9.79
N ILE A 134 -9.21 15.27 -10.38
CA ILE A 134 -9.11 14.06 -11.20
C ILE A 134 -9.21 12.81 -10.33
N CYS A 135 -8.54 12.81 -9.18
CA CYS A 135 -8.62 11.73 -8.19
C CYS A 135 -10.07 11.49 -7.74
N LEU A 136 -10.77 12.57 -7.39
CA LEU A 136 -12.17 12.54 -6.98
C LEU A 136 -13.05 12.04 -8.11
N HIS A 137 -12.92 12.59 -9.31
CA HIS A 137 -13.70 12.15 -10.48
C HIS A 137 -13.55 10.64 -10.71
N ARG A 138 -12.31 10.12 -10.73
CA ARG A 138 -12.05 8.69 -10.89
C ARG A 138 -12.61 7.85 -9.74
N GLY A 139 -12.52 8.35 -8.51
CA GLY A 139 -13.10 7.70 -7.34
C GLY A 139 -14.62 7.59 -7.43
N ILE A 140 -15.29 8.69 -7.82
CA ILE A 140 -16.73 8.73 -8.07
C ILE A 140 -17.09 7.75 -9.17
N GLU A 141 -16.44 7.81 -10.34
CA GLU A 141 -16.72 6.93 -11.49
C GLU A 141 -16.61 5.45 -11.13
N ARG A 142 -15.55 5.08 -10.41
CA ARG A 142 -15.32 3.71 -9.94
C ARG A 142 -16.39 3.26 -8.95
N ASP A 143 -16.79 4.15 -8.03
CA ASP A 143 -17.72 3.82 -6.96
C ASP A 143 -19.19 4.02 -7.38
N THR A 144 -19.47 4.67 -8.52
CA THR A 144 -20.81 4.72 -9.11
C THR A 144 -21.24 3.31 -9.50
N GLY A 145 -22.28 2.81 -8.84
CA GLY A 145 -22.75 1.42 -8.96
C GLY A 145 -22.48 0.56 -7.71
N THR A 146 -21.73 1.07 -6.74
CA THR A 146 -21.48 0.39 -5.45
C THR A 146 -22.52 0.69 -4.37
N GLY A 147 -23.56 1.49 -4.68
CA GLY A 147 -24.64 1.84 -3.76
C GLY A 147 -24.39 3.06 -2.86
N LYS A 148 -23.22 3.71 -2.95
CA LYS A 148 -22.92 4.96 -2.23
C LYS A 148 -23.72 6.15 -2.76
N SER A 149 -24.19 7.03 -1.88
CA SER A 149 -24.92 8.24 -2.25
C SER A 149 -24.00 9.29 -2.89
N LYS A 150 -24.57 10.17 -3.73
CA LYS A 150 -23.82 11.27 -4.36
C LYS A 150 -23.13 12.19 -3.35
N GLU A 151 -23.69 12.37 -2.15
CA GLU A 151 -23.10 13.18 -1.08
C GLU A 151 -21.91 12.49 -0.41
N GLU A 152 -21.94 11.16 -0.25
CA GLU A 152 -20.80 10.38 0.25
C GLU A 152 -19.66 10.37 -0.77
N LEU A 153 -20.00 10.30 -2.06
CA LEU A 153 -19.04 10.29 -3.16
C LEU A 153 -18.35 11.64 -3.39
N THR A 154 -18.96 12.75 -2.97
CA THR A 154 -18.43 14.12 -3.20
C THR A 154 -17.81 14.78 -1.96
N LYS A 155 -17.92 14.14 -0.78
CA LYS A 155 -17.31 14.60 0.48
C LYS A 155 -15.98 13.93 0.85
N MET A 156 -15.49 12.96 0.05
CA MET A 156 -14.14 12.38 0.18
C MET A 156 -13.04 13.33 -0.32
#